data_AF-A0A953MI45-F1
#
_entry.id   AF-A0A953MI45-F1
#
_cell.length_a   1.000
_cell.length_b   1.000
_cell.length_c   1.000
_cell.angle_alpha   90.00
_cell.angle_beta   90.00
_cell.angle_gamma   90.00
#
_symmetry.space_group_name_H-M   'P 1'
#
loop_
_entity.id
_entity.type
_entity.pdbx_description
1 polymer ?
#
loop_
_entity_poly.entity_id
_entity_poly.type
_entity_poly.pdbx_seq_one_letter_code
_entity_poly.pdbx_strand_id
1 'polypeptide(L)'
;MARPKKNITVTAEKTVEKMASIGATNIEIAELLGINERSVRRNYAEFLTKGRGTLKEKLRRKQISIALKGNVTMLIWLGKQYLGQAEKVDNNNKDSKLEVFIKEVRGKR
;
A
#
# COMPACT_ATOMS: atom_id res chain seq x y z
N MET A 1 6.05 26.74 27.88
CA MET A 1 6.00 27.69 26.74
C MET A 1 5.24 27.04 25.59
N ALA A 2 4.17 27.68 25.09
CA ALA A 2 3.38 27.18 23.98
C ALA A 2 4.10 27.46 22.65
N ARG A 3 4.22 26.44 21.78
CA ARG A 3 4.86 26.55 20.46
C ARG A 3 4.02 27.48 19.56
N PRO A 4 4.62 28.50 18.92
CA PRO A 4 3.88 29.47 18.13
C PRO A 4 3.18 28.79 16.95
N LYS A 5 1.87 29.05 16.80
CA LYS A 5 1.07 28.55 15.67
C LYS A 5 1.47 29.36 14.42
N LYS A 6 2.25 28.75 13.54
CA LYS A 6 2.65 29.32 12.25
C LYS A 6 1.40 29.50 11.38
N ASN A 7 1.00 30.74 11.15
CA ASN A 7 -0.09 31.11 10.27
C ASN A 7 0.29 30.87 8.81
N ILE A 8 -0.24 29.81 8.20
CA ILE A 8 -0.23 29.60 6.73
C ILE A 8 -1.62 29.10 6.31
N THR A 9 -2.17 29.74 5.30
CA THR A 9 -3.54 29.66 4.75
C THR A 9 -3.85 28.36 3.98
N VAL A 10 -3.27 27.24 4.40
CA VAL A 10 -3.75 25.87 4.17
C VAL A 10 -3.55 25.17 5.51
N THR A 11 -4.64 24.82 6.19
CA THR A 11 -4.57 24.12 7.48
C THR A 11 -3.68 22.89 7.34
N ALA A 12 -2.76 22.65 8.28
CA ALA A 12 -1.81 21.54 8.24
C ALA A 12 -2.48 20.19 7.91
N GLU A 13 -3.70 20.00 8.37
CA GLU A 13 -4.63 18.93 8.05
C GLU A 13 -4.81 18.66 6.55
N LYS A 14 -5.13 19.70 5.76
CA LYS A 14 -5.31 19.60 4.31
C LYS A 14 -4.00 19.24 3.62
N THR A 15 -2.88 19.73 4.13
CA THR A 15 -1.55 19.38 3.61
C THR A 15 -1.23 17.90 3.87
N VAL A 16 -1.50 17.40 5.09
CA VAL A 16 -1.34 15.97 5.43
C VAL A 16 -2.20 15.11 4.51
N GLU A 17 -3.48 15.45 4.34
CA GLU A 17 -4.41 14.68 3.50
C GLU A 17 -3.95 14.64 2.04
N LYS A 18 -3.56 15.79 1.47
CA LYS A 18 -3.06 15.88 0.09
C LYS A 18 -1.79 15.07 -0.12
N MET A 19 -0.81 15.19 0.77
CA MET A 19 0.45 14.45 0.69
C MET A 19 0.24 12.94 0.86
N ALA A 20 -0.61 12.54 1.81
CA ALA A 20 -0.99 11.14 1.97
C ALA A 20 -1.70 10.59 0.71
N SER A 21 -2.47 11.41 0.00
CA SER A 21 -3.19 11.02 -1.22
C SER A 21 -2.32 10.75 -2.44
N ILE A 22 -1.05 11.19 -2.42
CA ILE A 22 -0.06 10.90 -3.46
C ILE A 22 0.93 9.80 -3.05
N GLY A 23 0.76 9.21 -1.86
CA GLY A 23 1.62 8.13 -1.38
C GLY A 23 2.83 8.58 -0.55
N ALA A 24 2.88 9.84 -0.12
CA ALA A 24 3.95 10.32 0.75
C ALA A 24 3.94 9.59 2.10
N THR A 25 5.13 9.29 2.60
CA THR A 25 5.38 8.70 3.91
C THR A 25 5.11 9.72 5.02
N ASN A 26 4.90 9.22 6.24
CA ASN A 26 4.73 10.09 7.39
C ASN A 26 5.99 10.94 7.67
N ILE A 27 7.17 10.45 7.28
CA ILE A 27 8.45 11.16 7.45
C ILE A 27 8.49 12.37 6.53
N GLU A 28 8.22 12.20 5.24
CA GLU A 28 8.16 13.31 4.27
C GLU A 28 7.10 14.36 4.68
N ILE A 29 5.96 13.90 5.18
CA ILE A 29 4.91 14.79 5.71
C ILE A 29 5.41 15.55 6.95
N ALA A 30 6.17 14.90 7.82
CA ALA A 30 6.71 15.50 9.03
C ALA A 30 7.77 16.56 8.71
N GLU A 31 8.66 16.27 7.77
CA GLU A 31 9.68 17.18 7.25
C GLU A 31 9.02 18.42 6.63
N LEU A 32 7.99 18.23 5.81
CA LEU A 32 7.25 19.33 5.19
C LEU A 32 6.61 20.26 6.23
N LEU A 33 6.10 19.69 7.33
CA LEU A 33 5.44 20.44 8.41
C LEU A 33 6.41 20.96 9.48
N GLY A 34 7.68 20.55 9.46
CA GLY A 34 8.66 20.87 10.49
C GLY A 34 8.30 20.33 11.88
N ILE A 35 7.66 19.16 11.93
CA ILE A 35 7.28 18.49 13.19
C ILE A 35 7.83 17.06 13.23
N ASN A 36 7.73 16.40 14.38
CA ASN A 36 8.16 15.01 14.51
C ASN A 36 7.14 14.06 13.85
N GLU A 37 7.61 12.99 13.22
CA GLU A 37 6.77 11.94 12.62
C GLU A 37 5.73 11.35 13.59
N ARG A 38 6.09 11.18 14.87
CA ARG A 38 5.18 10.72 15.92
C ARG A 38 4.02 11.70 16.12
N SER A 39 4.28 13.00 16.01
CA SER A 39 3.23 14.04 16.09
C SER A 39 2.32 13.98 14.86
N VAL A 40 2.86 13.71 13.67
CA VAL A 40 2.05 13.49 12.46
C VAL A 40 1.09 12.31 12.65
N ARG A 41 1.63 11.17 13.08
CA ARG A 41 0.85 9.94 13.28
C ARG A 41 -0.26 10.10 14.32
N ARG A 42 0.01 10.81 15.42
CA ARG A 42 -0.95 10.99 16.52
C ARG A 42 -2.00 12.05 16.22
N ASN A 43 -1.58 13.23 15.75
CA ASN A 43 -2.48 14.39 15.66
C ASN A 43 -3.24 14.47 14.33
N TYR A 44 -2.79 13.75 13.30
CA TYR A 44 -3.38 13.80 11.96
C TYR A 44 -3.76 12.42 11.41
N ALA A 45 -4.00 11.45 12.29
CA ALA A 45 -4.36 10.07 11.92
C ALA A 45 -5.56 9.99 10.97
N GLU A 46 -6.57 10.83 11.19
CA GLU A 46 -7.78 10.92 10.36
C GLU A 46 -7.44 11.36 8.93
N PHE A 47 -6.68 12.45 8.79
CA PHE A 47 -6.28 12.99 7.49
C PHE A 47 -5.34 12.05 6.72
N LEU A 48 -4.43 11.36 7.43
CA LEU A 48 -3.61 10.30 6.86
C LEU A 48 -4.49 9.16 6.31
N THR A 49 -5.48 8.73 7.08
CA THR A 49 -6.39 7.65 6.69
C THR A 49 -7.21 8.04 5.46
N LYS A 50 -7.77 9.24 5.47
CA LYS A 50 -8.55 9.78 4.35
C LYS A 50 -7.72 9.92 3.08
N GLY A 51 -6.54 10.55 3.17
CA GLY A 51 -5.63 10.69 2.04
C GLY A 51 -5.20 9.35 1.46
N ARG A 52 -4.80 8.39 2.31
CA ARG A 52 -4.46 7.02 1.87
C ARG A 52 -5.64 6.29 1.24
N GLY A 53 -6.87 6.54 1.70
CA GLY A 53 -8.09 6.07 1.04
C GLY A 53 -8.20 6.59 -0.39
N THR A 54 -8.01 7.90 -0.58
CA THR A 54 -8.01 8.54 -1.90
C THR A 54 -6.92 7.98 -2.83
N LEU A 55 -5.73 7.69 -2.31
CA LEU A 55 -4.66 7.02 -3.08
C LEU A 55 -5.14 5.67 -3.62
N LYS A 56 -5.72 4.83 -2.76
CA LYS A 56 -6.21 3.50 -3.14
C LYS A 56 -7.32 3.58 -4.20
N GLU A 57 -8.24 4.54 -4.05
CA GLU A 57 -9.32 4.79 -5.00
C GLU A 57 -8.78 5.20 -6.38
N LYS A 58 -7.88 6.19 -6.42
CA LYS A 58 -7.24 6.66 -7.67
C LYS A 58 -6.47 5.54 -8.36
N LEU A 59 -5.73 4.74 -7.59
CA LEU A 59 -4.96 3.62 -8.13
C LEU A 59 -5.88 2.56 -8.75
N ARG A 60 -6.99 2.19 -8.09
CA ARG A 60 -7.98 1.26 -8.68
C ARG A 60 -8.56 1.77 -9.99
N ARG A 61 -8.97 3.05 -10.03
CA ARG A 61 -9.48 3.66 -11.27
C ARG A 61 -8.45 3.60 -12.39
N LYS A 62 -7.18 3.86 -12.07
CA LYS A 62 -6.09 3.81 -13.05
C LYS A 62 -5.81 2.37 -13.52
N GLN A 63 -5.84 1.37 -12.63
CA GLN A 63 -5.73 -0.04 -12.98
C GLN A 63 -6.81 -0.47 -13.97
N ILE A 64 -8.08 -0.12 -13.73
CA ILE A 64 -9.19 -0.41 -14.67
C ILE A 64 -8.98 0.30 -16.01
N SER A 65 -8.63 1.58 -15.99
CA SER A 65 -8.43 2.36 -17.21
C SER A 65 -7.29 1.83 -18.08
N ILE A 66 -6.19 1.40 -17.46
CA ILE A 66 -5.03 0.82 -18.17
C ILE A 66 -5.31 -0.61 -18.64
N ALA A 67 -6.07 -1.41 -17.90
CA ALA A 67 -6.47 -2.74 -18.36
C ALA A 67 -7.20 -2.69 -19.72
N LEU A 68 -7.86 -1.57 -20.03
CA LEU A 68 -8.53 -1.32 -21.32
C LEU A 68 -7.61 -0.73 -22.41
N LYS A 69 -6.40 -0.24 -22.08
CA LYS A 69 -5.53 0.54 -22.99
C LYS A 69 -4.10 -0.01 -23.17
N GLY A 70 -3.53 -0.71 -22.19
CA GLY A 70 -2.17 -1.28 -22.23
C GLY A 70 -1.11 -0.55 -21.36
N ASN A 71 0.04 -1.23 -21.20
CA ASN A 71 1.18 -1.00 -20.27
C ASN A 71 0.86 -1.05 -18.76
N VAL A 72 1.14 -2.18 -18.12
CA VAL A 72 0.52 -2.59 -16.85
C VAL A 72 1.54 -2.80 -15.70
N THR A 73 2.82 -2.99 -16.00
CA THR A 73 3.82 -3.52 -15.04
C THR A 73 3.93 -2.69 -13.74
N MET A 74 4.06 -1.37 -13.85
CA MET A 74 4.15 -0.49 -12.68
C MET A 74 2.86 -0.49 -11.84
N LEU A 75 1.69 -0.60 -12.49
CA LEU A 75 0.41 -0.62 -11.80
C LEU A 75 0.15 -1.92 -11.06
N ILE A 76 0.71 -3.05 -11.53
CA ILE A 76 0.66 -4.32 -10.80
C ILE A 76 1.46 -4.17 -9.50
N TRP A 77 2.70 -3.65 -9.59
CA TRP A 77 3.54 -3.47 -8.40
C TRP A 77 2.88 -2.55 -7.37
N LEU A 78 2.37 -1.39 -7.79
CA LEU A 78 1.64 -0.48 -6.91
C LEU A 78 0.37 -1.13 -6.34
N GLY A 79 -0.32 -1.96 -7.13
CA GLY A 79 -1.47 -2.74 -6.69
C GLY A 79 -1.12 -3.69 -5.54
N LYS A 80 0.00 -4.40 -5.66
CA LYS A 80 0.50 -5.27 -4.58
C LYS A 80 0.81 -4.46 -3.32
N GLN A 81 1.54 -3.34 -3.46
CA GLN A 81 1.98 -2.53 -2.32
C GLN A 81 0.83 -1.80 -1.59
N TYR A 82 -0.08 -1.15 -2.33
CA TYR A 82 -1.08 -0.27 -1.73
C TYR A 82 -2.48 -0.89 -1.63
N LEU A 83 -2.81 -1.88 -2.45
CA LEU A 83 -4.13 -2.51 -2.48
C LEU A 83 -4.14 -3.91 -1.86
N GLY A 84 -2.98 -4.46 -1.49
CA GLY A 84 -2.87 -5.82 -0.96
C GLY A 84 -3.21 -6.89 -1.99
N GLN A 85 -3.08 -6.58 -3.28
CA GLN A 85 -3.30 -7.55 -4.35
C GLN A 85 -2.18 -8.61 -4.32
N ALA A 86 -2.55 -9.86 -4.51
CA ALA A 86 -1.61 -10.97 -4.58
C ALA A 86 -2.01 -11.91 -5.72
N GLU A 87 -1.02 -12.57 -6.30
CA GLU A 87 -1.27 -13.66 -7.23
C GLU A 87 -1.59 -14.93 -6.45
N LYS A 88 -2.61 -15.67 -6.90
CA LYS A 88 -2.87 -17.01 -6.38
C LYS A 88 -1.89 -17.96 -7.06
N VAL A 89 -1.10 -18.67 -6.26
CA VAL A 89 -0.29 -19.79 -6.74
C VAL A 89 -1.05 -21.07 -6.42
N ASP A 90 -1.59 -21.74 -7.45
CA ASP A 90 -2.18 -23.05 -7.28
C ASP A 90 -1.07 -24.08 -7.05
N ASN A 91 -0.91 -24.51 -5.80
CA ASN A 91 0.07 -25.53 -5.40
C ASN A 91 -0.44 -26.97 -5.64
N ASN A 92 -1.51 -27.17 -6.41
CA ASN A 92 -2.22 -28.46 -6.56
C ASN A 92 -1.46 -29.54 -7.34
N ASN A 93 -0.15 -29.42 -7.59
CA ASN A 93 0.56 -30.33 -8.48
C ASN A 93 1.90 -30.89 -7.95
N LYS A 94 2.11 -30.94 -6.63
CA LYS A 94 3.37 -31.46 -6.06
C LYS A 94 3.29 -32.79 -5.32
N ASP A 95 2.11 -33.32 -5.02
CA ASP A 95 2.03 -34.48 -4.14
C ASP A 95 1.76 -35.81 -4.87
N SER A 96 1.20 -35.77 -6.08
CA SER A 96 0.78 -37.00 -6.77
C SER A 96 1.95 -37.88 -7.23
N LYS A 97 3.07 -37.30 -7.69
CA LYS A 97 4.21 -38.10 -8.21
C LYS A 97 5.16 -38.59 -7.11
N LEU A 98 5.37 -37.78 -6.07
CA LEU A 98 6.21 -38.13 -4.92
C LEU A 98 5.52 -39.15 -4.01
N GLU A 99 4.21 -39.03 -3.78
CA GLU A 99 3.47 -40.02 -3.00
C GLU A 99 3.40 -41.38 -3.69
N VAL A 100 3.24 -41.41 -5.02
CA VAL A 100 3.26 -42.66 -5.80
C VAL A 100 4.62 -43.34 -5.70
N PHE A 101 5.71 -42.58 -5.87
CA PHE A 101 7.07 -43.11 -5.74
C PHE A 101 7.35 -43.66 -4.32
N ILE A 102 6.93 -42.93 -3.28
CA ILE A 102 7.11 -43.36 -1.88
C ILE A 102 6.31 -44.64 -1.59
N LYS A 103 5.08 -44.78 -2.12
CA LYS A 103 4.27 -46.00 -1.98
C LYS A 103 4.91 -47.19 -2.70
N GLU A 104 5.44 -46.98 -3.89
CA GLU A 104 6.06 -48.04 -4.69
C GLU A 104 7.38 -48.55 -4.09
N VAL A 105 8.16 -47.66 -3.46
CA VAL A 105 9.38 -48.02 -2.73
C VAL A 105 9.06 -48.71 -1.39
N ARG A 106 7.99 -48.31 -0.70
CA ARG A 106 7.57 -48.91 0.58
C ARG A 106 6.89 -50.28 0.43
N GLY A 107 6.23 -50.55 -0.70
CA GLY A 107 5.58 -51.84 -0.99
C GLY A 107 6.50 -52.96 -1.48
N LYS A 108 7.81 -52.69 -1.62
CA LYS A 108 8.84 -53.68 -2.04
C LYS A 108 9.68 -54.24 -0.87
N ARG A 109 9.24 -54.09 0.38
CA ARG A 109 9.84 -54.71 1.57
C ARG A 109 8.95 -55.79 2.13
#